data_AF-M7TMN8-F1
#
_entry.id   AF-M7TMN8-F1
#
_cell.length_a   1.000
_cell.length_b   1.000
_cell.length_c   1.000
_cell.angle_alpha   90.00
_cell.angle_beta   90.00
_cell.angle_gamma   90.00
#
_symmetry.space_group_name_H-M   'P 1'
#
loop_
_entity.id
_entity.type
_entity.pdbx_description
1 polymer ?
#
loop_
_entity_poly.entity_id
_entity_poly.type
_entity_poly.pdbx_seq_one_letter_code
_entity_poly.pdbx_strand_id
1 'polypeptide(L)'
;MPLHIANMGSSFAAGPSIEPIANRFAARSGANYASLLAARIGARLTDVSATGATLLNMVSAPQEIPGYRFAPQVEQLPPDADIVLVLGGGNDLGYIGGLFADTASSHWIGQS
;
A
#
# COMPACT_ATOMS: atom_id res chain seq x y z
N MET A 1 -13.57 18.41 -15.98
CA MET A 1 -13.26 16.98 -15.76
C MET A 1 -13.25 16.75 -14.26
N PRO A 2 -13.70 15.60 -13.75
CA PRO A 2 -13.58 15.30 -12.32
C PRO A 2 -12.09 15.22 -11.95
N LEU A 3 -11.76 15.64 -10.73
CA LEU A 3 -10.41 15.50 -10.15
C LEU A 3 -9.93 14.05 -10.29
N HIS A 4 -8.66 13.85 -10.63
CA HIS A 4 -8.05 12.54 -10.71
C HIS A 4 -7.05 12.30 -9.57
N ILE A 5 -7.42 11.39 -8.67
CA ILE A 5 -6.54 10.91 -7.60
C ILE A 5 -5.80 9.67 -8.10
N ALA A 6 -4.49 9.61 -7.86
CA ALA A 6 -3.72 8.38 -7.92
C ALA A 6 -3.28 7.96 -6.51
N ASN A 7 -3.33 6.67 -6.19
CA ASN A 7 -2.90 6.13 -4.90
C ASN A 7 -1.79 5.11 -5.09
N MET A 8 -0.66 5.32 -4.43
CA MET A 8 0.48 4.40 -4.40
C MET A 8 0.91 4.17 -2.95
N GLY A 9 1.42 2.97 -2.66
CA GLY A 9 1.85 2.61 -1.33
C GLY A 9 1.81 1.12 -1.03
N SER A 10 1.93 0.83 0.26
CA SER A 10 2.01 -0.50 0.83
C SER A 10 0.70 -0.92 1.50
N SER A 11 0.75 -1.78 2.52
CA SER A 11 -0.42 -2.39 3.18
C SER A 11 -1.42 -1.37 3.72
N PHE A 12 -0.96 -0.30 4.38
CA PHE A 12 -1.87 0.75 4.89
C PHE A 12 -2.55 1.54 3.76
N ALA A 13 -1.94 1.59 2.57
CA ALA A 13 -2.56 2.18 1.39
C ALA A 13 -3.54 1.21 0.71
N ALA A 14 -3.17 -0.07 0.63
CA ALA A 14 -3.92 -1.11 -0.04
C ALA A 14 -5.16 -1.57 0.75
N GLY A 15 -5.10 -1.55 2.09
CA GLY A 15 -6.20 -1.98 2.97
C GLY A 15 -6.47 -3.49 2.91
N PRO A 16 -5.49 -4.37 3.16
CA PRO A 16 -5.68 -5.82 3.06
C PRO A 16 -6.81 -6.31 3.96
N SER A 17 -7.55 -7.30 3.47
CA SER A 17 -8.70 -7.93 4.13
C SER A 17 -9.97 -7.07 4.28
N ILE A 18 -9.95 -5.81 3.83
CA ILE A 18 -11.15 -4.97 3.79
C ILE A 18 -11.92 -5.28 2.50
N GLU A 19 -13.14 -5.80 2.60
CA GLU A 19 -14.00 -6.06 1.43
C GLU A 19 -14.59 -4.76 0.84
N PRO A 20 -14.86 -4.70 -0.47
CA PRO A 20 -14.60 -5.75 -1.47
C PRO A 20 -13.11 -5.81 -1.85
N ILE A 21 -12.56 -7.01 -2.12
CA ILE A 21 -11.19 -7.12 -2.65
C ILE A 21 -11.14 -6.76 -4.14
N ALA A 22 -10.52 -5.61 -4.45
CA ALA A 22 -10.38 -5.10 -5.82
C ALA A 22 -9.22 -5.74 -6.61
N ASN A 23 -8.13 -6.11 -5.92
CA ASN A 23 -7.03 -6.86 -6.53
C ASN A 23 -6.44 -7.85 -5.51
N ARG A 24 -6.57 -9.15 -5.81
CA ARG A 24 -6.12 -10.23 -4.91
C ARG A 24 -4.60 -10.31 -4.80
N PHE A 25 -3.87 -10.12 -5.90
CA PHE A 25 -2.40 -10.14 -5.89
C PHE A 25 -1.82 -8.99 -5.04
N ALA A 26 -2.44 -7.81 -5.10
CA ALA A 26 -2.04 -6.65 -4.31
C ALA A 26 -2.57 -6.69 -2.87
N ALA A 27 -3.44 -7.67 -2.55
CA ALA A 27 -4.33 -7.66 -1.39
C ALA A 27 -4.97 -6.27 -1.19
N ARG A 28 -5.45 -5.67 -2.28
CA ARG A 28 -5.99 -4.32 -2.31
C ARG A 28 -7.50 -4.32 -2.21
N SER A 29 -8.00 -3.56 -1.26
CA SER A 29 -9.41 -3.30 -1.06
C SER A 29 -9.95 -2.24 -2.03
N GLY A 30 -11.19 -2.43 -2.48
CA GLY A 30 -12.01 -1.42 -3.15
C GLY A 30 -12.70 -0.45 -2.19
N ALA A 31 -12.44 -0.57 -0.88
CA ALA A 31 -12.89 0.33 0.17
C ALA A 31 -11.72 0.83 1.05
N ASN A 32 -10.50 0.86 0.49
CA ASN A 32 -9.36 1.50 1.15
C ASN A 32 -9.54 3.03 1.25
N TYR A 33 -8.65 3.71 1.98
CA TYR A 33 -8.80 5.14 2.28
C TYR A 33 -8.88 6.01 1.01
N ALA A 34 -8.14 5.67 -0.04
CA ALA A 34 -8.17 6.38 -1.31
C ALA A 34 -9.52 6.21 -2.03
N SER A 35 -10.08 4.99 -2.00
CA SER A 35 -11.42 4.70 -2.54
C SER A 35 -12.49 5.51 -1.82
N LEU A 36 -12.43 5.56 -0.48
CA LEU A 36 -13.36 6.35 0.33
C LEU A 36 -13.23 7.85 0.08
N LEU A 37 -12.00 8.36 -0.02
CA LEU A 37 -11.74 9.77 -0.31
C LEU A 37 -12.27 10.15 -1.70
N ALA A 38 -11.93 9.37 -2.72
CA ALA A 38 -12.34 9.63 -4.10
C ALA A 38 -13.87 9.64 -4.23
N ALA A 39 -14.56 8.66 -3.62
CA ALA A 39 -16.02 8.62 -3.57
C ALA A 39 -16.61 9.84 -2.86
N ARG A 40 -16.01 10.27 -1.75
CA ARG A 40 -16.51 11.39 -0.92
C ARG A 40 -16.48 12.75 -1.63
N ILE A 41 -15.55 12.93 -2.57
CA ILE A 41 -15.35 14.19 -3.31
C ILE A 41 -15.72 14.11 -4.79
N GLY A 42 -16.20 12.96 -5.27
CA GLY A 42 -16.55 12.76 -6.67
C GLY A 42 -15.34 12.74 -7.63
N ALA A 43 -14.18 12.27 -7.14
CA ALA A 43 -12.97 12.12 -7.95
C ALA A 43 -12.92 10.77 -8.66
N ARG A 44 -12.19 10.71 -9.78
CA ARG A 44 -11.73 9.45 -10.36
C ARG A 44 -10.52 8.95 -9.56
N LEU A 45 -10.41 7.62 -9.39
CA LEU A 45 -9.29 6.99 -8.69
C LEU A 45 -8.53 6.02 -9.61
N THR A 46 -7.22 6.20 -9.70
CA THR A 46 -6.28 5.16 -10.14
C THR A 46 -5.51 4.65 -8.93
N ASP A 47 -5.80 3.43 -8.50
CA ASP A 47 -5.12 2.82 -7.37
C ASP A 47 -4.08 1.81 -7.87
N VAL A 48 -2.81 2.02 -7.52
CA VAL A 48 -1.66 1.16 -7.82
C VAL A 48 -0.97 0.66 -6.54
N SER A 49 -1.58 0.87 -5.37
CA SER A 49 -1.06 0.36 -4.10
C SER A 49 -1.04 -1.18 -4.08
N ALA A 50 -0.02 -1.72 -3.42
CA ALA A 50 0.19 -3.15 -3.27
C ALA A 50 0.78 -3.48 -1.89
N THR A 51 0.12 -4.37 -1.17
CA THR A 51 0.57 -4.87 0.13
C THR A 51 2.00 -5.40 0.05
N GLY A 52 2.83 -5.11 1.05
CA GLY A 52 4.23 -5.55 1.07
C GLY A 52 5.20 -4.68 0.27
N ALA A 53 4.74 -3.66 -0.46
CA ALA A 53 5.63 -2.76 -1.19
C ALA A 53 6.60 -2.03 -0.26
N THR A 54 7.87 -1.95 -0.67
CA THR A 54 8.91 -1.07 -0.14
C THR A 54 8.96 0.24 -0.93
N LEU A 55 9.71 1.25 -0.47
CA LEU A 55 9.94 2.47 -1.24
C LEU A 55 10.64 2.15 -2.58
N LEU A 56 11.53 1.16 -2.64
CA LEU A 56 12.12 0.71 -3.90
C LEU A 56 11.05 0.16 -4.86
N ASN A 57 10.10 -0.64 -4.35
CA ASN A 57 8.99 -1.14 -5.18
C ASN A 57 8.08 0.00 -5.69
N MET A 58 8.06 1.11 -4.98
CA MET A 58 7.28 2.28 -5.36
C MET A 58 7.97 3.07 -6.49
N VAL A 59 9.31 3.19 -6.47
CA VAL A 59 10.02 4.15 -7.33
C VAL A 59 10.85 3.55 -8.46
N SER A 60 11.39 2.33 -8.33
CA SER A 60 12.39 1.84 -9.29
C SER A 60 12.51 0.33 -9.46
N ALA A 61 12.04 -0.47 -8.50
CA ALA A 61 12.14 -1.92 -8.55
C ALA A 61 10.75 -2.56 -8.76
N PRO A 62 10.65 -3.66 -9.52
CA PRO A 62 9.44 -4.46 -9.54
C PRO A 62 9.18 -5.05 -8.16
N GLN A 63 7.90 -5.28 -7.82
CA GLN A 63 7.53 -6.11 -6.67
C GLN A 63 7.23 -7.52 -7.16
N GLU A 64 7.99 -8.49 -6.67
CA GLU A 64 7.80 -9.91 -6.98
C GLU A 64 7.00 -10.57 -5.85
N ILE A 65 5.92 -11.26 -6.20
CA ILE A 65 5.15 -12.13 -5.30
C ILE A 65 4.94 -13.49 -5.96
N PRO A 66 4.54 -14.54 -5.23
CA PRO A 66 4.29 -15.85 -5.83
C PRO A 66 3.27 -15.77 -6.98
N GLY A 67 3.73 -16.05 -8.21
CA GLY A 67 2.90 -16.09 -9.41
C GLY A 67 2.51 -14.73 -10.00
N TYR A 68 3.04 -13.61 -9.51
CA TYR A 68 2.73 -12.28 -10.06
C TYR A 68 3.87 -11.28 -9.86
N ARG A 69 4.06 -10.39 -10.83
CA ARG A 69 5.04 -9.31 -10.79
C ARG A 69 4.36 -7.98 -11.03
N PHE A 70 4.54 -7.04 -10.11
CA PHE A 70 4.13 -5.65 -10.30
C PHE A 70 5.31 -4.83 -10.84
N ALA A 71 5.07 -3.97 -11.82
CA ALA A 71 6.00 -2.92 -12.19
C ALA A 71 6.16 -1.90 -11.03
N PRO A 72 7.24 -1.10 -10.99
CA PRO A 72 7.33 0.03 -10.07
C PRO A 72 6.06 0.86 -10.08
N GLN A 73 5.52 1.19 -8.92
CA GLN A 73 4.20 1.84 -8.85
C GLN A 73 4.16 3.20 -9.55
N VAL A 74 5.27 3.95 -9.52
CA VAL A 74 5.41 5.25 -10.21
C VAL A 74 5.20 5.13 -11.73
N GLU A 75 5.57 4.01 -12.34
CA GLU A 75 5.39 3.77 -13.80
C GLU A 75 3.93 3.52 -14.18
N GLN A 76 3.10 3.19 -13.19
CA GLN A 76 1.67 2.94 -13.36
C GLN A 76 0.83 4.16 -13.02
N LEU A 77 1.44 5.26 -12.57
CA LEU A 77 0.73 6.50 -12.31
C LEU A 77 0.27 7.12 -13.64
N PRO A 78 -0.98 7.59 -13.69
CA PRO A 78 -1.49 8.23 -14.89
C PRO A 78 -0.88 9.62 -15.04
N PRO A 79 -0.51 10.06 -16.26
CA PRO A 79 0.14 11.35 -16.49
C PRO A 79 -0.76 12.56 -16.20
N ASP A 80 -2.07 12.33 -16.07
CA ASP A 80 -3.09 13.34 -15.77
C ASP A 80 -3.59 13.27 -14.32
N ALA A 81 -2.83 12.67 -13.39
CA ALA A 81 -3.15 12.73 -11.96
C ALA A 81 -3.03 14.16 -11.43
N ASP A 82 -4.08 14.65 -10.77
CA ASP A 82 -4.07 15.96 -10.08
C ASP A 82 -3.48 15.85 -8.66
N ILE A 83 -3.70 14.71 -8.01
CA ILE A 83 -3.24 14.41 -6.65
C ILE A 83 -2.66 12.99 -6.63
N VAL A 84 -1.46 12.84 -6.08
CA VAL A 84 -0.86 11.53 -5.80
C VAL A 84 -0.80 11.34 -4.29
N LEU A 85 -1.48 10.31 -3.80
CA LEU A 85 -1.41 9.86 -2.41
C LEU A 85 -0.28 8.82 -2.30
N VAL A 86 0.60 9.00 -1.32
CA VAL A 86 1.79 8.18 -1.12
C VAL A 86 1.83 7.69 0.32
N LEU A 87 1.75 6.37 0.54
CA LEU A 87 1.80 5.80 1.88
C LEU A 87 2.60 4.48 1.91
N GLY A 88 3.87 4.58 2.32
CA GLY A 88 4.82 3.47 2.36
C GLY A 88 5.94 3.71 3.39
N GLY A 89 7.02 2.92 3.30
CA GLY A 89 8.21 3.02 4.18
C GLY A 89 8.23 2.06 5.37
N GLY A 90 7.08 1.56 5.82
CA GLY A 90 7.02 0.63 6.95
C GLY A 90 7.76 -0.69 6.69
N ASN A 91 7.70 -1.23 5.47
CA ASN A 91 8.40 -2.48 5.13
C ASN A 91 9.92 -2.28 5.02
N ASP A 92 10.37 -1.12 4.57
CA ASP A 92 11.79 -0.76 4.48
C ASP A 92 12.45 -0.77 5.87
N LEU A 93 11.68 -0.42 6.90
CA LEU A 93 12.13 -0.44 8.30
C LEU A 93 11.90 -1.79 8.99
N GLY A 94 11.28 -2.76 8.33
CA GLY A 94 10.83 -4.00 8.98
C GLY A 94 9.84 -3.74 10.11
N TYR A 95 9.05 -2.67 10.04
CA TYR A 95 8.26 -2.10 11.14
C TYR A 95 7.39 -3.13 11.88
N ILE A 96 6.65 -3.95 11.13
CA ILE A 96 5.79 -5.00 11.71
C ILE A 96 6.64 -6.09 12.40
N GLY A 97 7.77 -6.46 11.80
CA GLY A 97 8.71 -7.41 12.41
C GLY A 97 9.33 -6.86 13.70
N GLY A 98 9.70 -5.57 13.71
CA GLY A 98 10.18 -4.86 14.90
C GLY A 98 9.15 -4.87 16.03
N LEU A 99 7.89 -4.55 15.73
CA LEU A 99 6.81 -4.57 16.71
C LEU A 99 6.63 -5.98 17.34
N PHE A 100 6.70 -7.03 16.53
CA PHE A 100 6.63 -8.40 17.04
C PHE A 100 7.84 -8.76 17.93
N ALA A 101 9.05 -8.36 17.53
CA ALA A 101 10.26 -8.59 18.32
C ALA A 101 10.23 -7.84 19.66
N ASP A 102 9.77 -6.59 19.66
CA ASP A 102 9.62 -5.78 20.87
C ASP A 102 8.55 -6.34 21.81
N THR A 103 7.41 -6.78 21.26
CA THR A 103 6.36 -7.43 22.04
C THR A 103 6.87 -8.75 22.63
N ALA A 104 7.60 -9.56 21.87
CA ALA A 104 8.18 -10.80 22.37
C ALA A 104 9.23 -10.56 23.48
N SER A 105 10.06 -9.52 23.35
CA SER A 105 11.09 -9.21 24.35
C SER A 105 10.52 -8.60 25.64
N SER A 106 9.46 -7.78 25.53
CA SER A 106 8.79 -7.16 26.69
C SER A 106 7.91 -8.13 27.50
N HIS A 107 7.54 -9.28 26.94
CA HIS A 107 6.78 -10.32 27.63
C HIS A 107 7.62 -11.54 28.06
N TRP A 108 8.93 -11.57 27.79
CA TRP A 108 9.83 -12.63 28.24
C TRP A 108 10.20 -12.46 29.73
N ILE A 109 9.76 -13.39 30.58
CA ILE A 109 9.94 -13.44 32.04
C ILE A 109 11.36 -13.90 32.44
N GLY A 110 12.40 -13.44 31.74
CA GLY A 110 13.76 -13.98 31.89
C GLY A 110 14.89 -12.95 31.88
N GLN A 111 14.61 -11.68 32.13
CA GLN A 111 15.64 -10.70 32.48
C GLN A 111 15.38 -10.15 33.89
N SER A 112 16.03 -10.76 34.87
CA SER A 112 16.29 -10.26 36.22
C SER A 112 17.73 -10.59 36.58
#